data_AF-A0AAD7DIW2-F1
#
_entry.id   AF-A0AAD7DIW2-F1
#
_cell.length_a   1.000
_cell.length_b   1.000
_cell.length_c   1.000
_cell.angle_alpha   90.00
_cell.angle_beta   90.00
_cell.angle_gamma   90.00
#
_symmetry.space_group_name_H-M   'P 1'
#
loop_
_entity.id
_entity.type
_entity.pdbx_description
1 polymer ?
#
loop_
_entity_poly.entity_id
_entity_poly.type
_entity_poly.pdbx_seq_one_letter_code
_entity_poly.pdbx_strand_id
1 'polypeptide(L)'
;MRIPPERLQRPFVVSSVMFGGTLIGLLTWAIATAKGSGLLFQRNAEPSHGSVGWAMMFGITAVLGSWGGGTLGQSDWTRYAGQPPFCIILCATVGIVVTSCGEQIFGTLIWEPFALLAQIQ
;
A
#
# COMPACT_ATOMS: atom_id res chain seq x y z
N MET A 1 -18.59 -12.28 -20.78
CA MET A 1 -17.52 -12.81 -19.91
C MET A 1 -17.16 -14.21 -20.36
N ARG A 2 -15.93 -14.46 -20.82
CA ARG A 2 -15.51 -15.72 -21.48
C ARG A 2 -14.99 -16.81 -20.53
N ILE A 3 -14.88 -16.50 -19.24
CA ILE A 3 -14.42 -17.43 -18.20
C ILE A 3 -15.53 -17.53 -17.17
N PRO A 4 -16.03 -18.75 -16.86
CA PRO A 4 -17.05 -18.93 -15.83
C PRO A 4 -16.46 -18.59 -14.44
N PRO A 5 -17.19 -17.84 -13.60
CA PRO A 5 -16.68 -17.27 -12.34
C PRO A 5 -16.15 -18.32 -11.35
N GLU A 6 -16.72 -19.52 -11.37
CA GLU A 6 -16.29 -20.71 -10.60
C GLU A 6 -14.85 -21.16 -10.92
N ARG A 7 -14.35 -20.96 -12.15
CA ARG A 7 -12.97 -21.33 -12.53
C ARG A 7 -11.96 -20.19 -12.30
N LEU A 8 -12.43 -19.02 -11.90
CA LEU A 8 -11.60 -17.82 -11.72
C LEU A 8 -10.81 -17.85 -10.40
N GLN A 9 -11.16 -18.72 -9.45
CA GLN A 9 -10.49 -18.83 -8.15
C GLN A 9 -9.00 -19.19 -8.26
N ARG A 10 -8.65 -20.16 -9.11
CA ARG A 10 -7.24 -20.60 -9.28
C ARG A 10 -6.32 -19.49 -9.82
N PRO A 11 -6.65 -18.79 -10.92
CA PRO A 11 -5.81 -17.69 -11.37
C PRO A 11 -5.75 -16.55 -10.35
N PHE A 12 -6.83 -16.27 -9.61
CA PHE A 12 -6.78 -15.27 -8.53
C PHE A 12 -5.83 -15.65 -7.40
N VAL A 13 -5.82 -16.91 -6.95
CA VAL A 13 -4.90 -17.37 -5.91
C VAL A 13 -3.45 -17.26 -6.39
N VAL A 14 -3.16 -17.70 -7.62
CA VAL A 14 -1.80 -17.60 -8.19
C VAL A 14 -1.35 -16.14 -8.26
N SER A 15 -2.18 -15.25 -8.79
CA SER A 15 -1.87 -13.82 -8.86
C SER A 15 -1.65 -13.21 -7.47
N SER A 16 -2.47 -13.57 -6.48
CA SER A 16 -2.30 -13.10 -5.09
C SER A 16 -0.99 -13.57 -4.47
N VAL A 17 -0.58 -14.82 -4.71
CA VAL A 17 0.71 -15.34 -4.22
C VAL A 17 1.88 -14.65 -4.89
N MET A 18 1.82 -14.46 -6.23
CA MET A 18 2.86 -13.73 -6.96
C MET A 18 2.97 -12.28 -6.46
N PHE A 19 1.83 -11.61 -6.25
CA PHE A 19 1.79 -10.25 -5.71
C PHE A 19 2.37 -10.18 -4.29
N GLY A 20 2.02 -11.13 -3.42
CA GLY A 20 2.61 -11.24 -2.08
C GLY A 20 4.13 -11.43 -2.12
N GLY A 21 4.63 -12.26 -3.04
CA GLY A 21 6.06 -12.43 -3.27
C GLY A 21 6.75 -11.14 -3.69
N THR A 22 6.16 -10.39 -4.61
CA THR A 22 6.67 -9.07 -5.05
C THR A 22 6.72 -8.07 -3.91
N LEU A 23 5.69 -8.02 -3.05
CA LEU A 23 5.67 -7.13 -1.88
C LEU A 23 6.79 -7.44 -0.89
N ILE A 24 7.01 -8.72 -0.59
CA ILE A 24 8.09 -9.15 0.30
C ILE A 24 9.44 -8.81 -0.31
N GLY A 25 9.64 -9.10 -1.62
CA GLY A 25 10.87 -8.77 -2.33
C GLY A 25 11.18 -7.28 -2.31
N LEU A 26 10.19 -6.43 -2.61
CA LEU A 26 10.32 -4.97 -2.54
C LEU A 26 10.64 -4.49 -1.13
N LEU A 27 9.98 -5.04 -0.10
CA LEU A 27 10.25 -4.69 1.29
C LEU A 27 11.69 -5.02 1.70
N THR A 28 12.15 -6.24 1.40
CA THR A 28 13.52 -6.68 1.72
C THR A 28 14.54 -5.80 1.00
N TRP A 29 14.33 -5.52 -0.29
CA TRP A 29 15.19 -4.63 -1.07
C TRP A 29 15.23 -3.20 -0.49
N ALA A 30 14.06 -2.62 -0.19
CA ALA A 30 13.95 -1.25 0.28
C ALA A 30 14.65 -1.06 1.63
N ILE A 31 14.45 -1.99 2.58
CA ILE A 31 15.10 -1.95 3.91
C ILE A 31 16.61 -2.15 3.77
N ALA A 32 17.05 -3.11 2.95
CA ALA A 32 18.48 -3.38 2.75
C ALA A 32 19.21 -2.17 2.13
N THR A 33 18.57 -1.48 1.19
CA THR A 33 19.16 -0.33 0.48
C THR A 33 19.15 0.94 1.34
N ALA A 34 18.05 1.21 2.05
CA ALA A 34 17.92 2.38 2.92
C ALA A 34 18.70 2.25 4.26
N LYS A 35 19.15 1.04 4.61
CA LYS A 35 19.82 0.70 5.89
C LYS A 35 19.04 1.18 7.11
N GLY A 36 17.70 1.08 7.05
CA GLY A 36 16.80 1.57 8.09
C GLY A 36 15.34 1.46 7.68
N SER A 37 14.45 2.05 8.49
CA SER A 37 13.00 2.08 8.24
C SER A 37 12.54 3.20 7.28
N GLY A 38 13.47 4.01 6.76
CA GLY A 38 13.19 5.13 5.85
C GLY A 38 12.96 6.48 6.55
N LEU A 39 12.95 7.57 5.76
CA LEU A 39 12.97 8.95 6.26
C LEU A 39 11.63 9.44 6.83
N LEU A 40 10.49 8.90 6.36
CA LEU A 40 9.16 9.37 6.78
C LEU A 40 8.92 9.18 8.28
N PHE A 41 9.54 8.16 8.90
CA PHE A 41 9.40 7.90 10.33
C PHE A 41 10.28 8.81 11.21
N GLN A 42 11.28 9.45 10.62
CA GLN A 42 12.24 10.31 11.35
C GLN A 42 11.94 11.80 11.16
N ARG A 43 11.15 12.16 10.14
CA ARG A 43 10.84 13.54 9.80
C ARG A 43 9.69 14.08 10.65
N ASN A 44 9.86 15.30 11.18
CA ASN A 44 8.77 16.02 11.85
C ASN A 44 7.73 16.48 10.82
N ALA A 45 6.46 16.52 11.23
CA ALA A 45 5.36 16.95 10.37
C ALA A 45 5.46 18.46 10.08
N GLU A 46 5.89 18.81 8.86
CA GLU A 46 5.87 20.17 8.33
C GLU A 46 4.70 20.32 7.36
N PRO A 47 3.56 20.90 7.79
CA PRO A 47 2.42 21.08 6.90
C PRO A 47 2.77 22.13 5.83
N SER A 48 2.48 21.83 4.56
CA SER A 48 2.72 22.78 3.47
C SER A 48 1.80 24.01 3.56
N HIS A 49 0.58 23.83 4.08
CA HIS A 49 -0.41 24.88 4.28
C HIS A 49 -1.24 24.59 5.54
N GLY A 50 -1.42 25.59 6.40
CA GLY A 50 -2.24 25.50 7.61
C GLY A 50 -1.55 24.83 8.79
N SER A 51 -2.34 24.33 9.75
CA SER A 51 -1.84 23.63 10.93
C SER A 51 -1.68 22.13 10.67
N VAL A 52 -0.88 21.45 11.49
CA VAL A 52 -0.72 19.98 11.45
C VAL A 52 -2.08 19.26 11.55
N GLY A 53 -3.01 19.81 12.34
CA GLY A 53 -4.37 19.26 12.45
C GLY A 53 -5.15 19.31 11.14
N TRP A 54 -5.02 20.40 10.37
CA TRP A 54 -5.65 20.50 9.05
C TRP A 54 -5.04 19.54 8.03
N ALA A 55 -3.71 19.41 8.02
CA ALA A 55 -3.02 18.44 7.18
C ALA A 55 -3.44 17.00 7.51
N MET A 56 -3.64 16.68 8.80
CA MET A 56 -4.14 15.38 9.23
C MET A 56 -5.57 15.13 8.74
N MET A 57 -6.48 16.09 8.90
CA MET A 57 -7.86 15.95 8.40
C MET A 57 -7.89 15.75 6.89
N PHE A 58 -7.09 16.54 6.14
CA PHE A 58 -6.97 16.39 4.69
C PHE A 58 -6.46 14.99 4.30
N GLY A 59 -5.45 14.48 4.99
CA GLY A 59 -4.93 13.13 4.78
C GLY A 59 -5.98 12.05 5.02
N ILE A 60 -6.77 12.15 6.10
CA ILE A 60 -7.87 11.22 6.40
C ILE A 60 -8.92 11.27 5.27
N THR A 61 -9.35 12.45 4.87
CA THR A 61 -10.35 12.61 3.80
C THR A 61 -9.84 12.07 2.46
N ALA A 62 -8.56 12.26 2.13
CA ALA A 62 -7.96 11.73 0.91
C ALA A 62 -7.94 10.19 0.88
N VAL A 63 -7.59 9.56 2.01
CA VAL A 63 -7.61 8.09 2.14
C VAL A 63 -9.05 7.58 2.04
N LEU A 64 -10.00 8.21 2.73
CA LEU A 64 -11.42 7.84 2.65
C LEU A 64 -11.99 8.01 1.25
N GLY A 65 -11.60 9.06 0.52
CA GLY A 65 -12.00 9.27 -0.88
C GLY A 65 -11.47 8.18 -1.81
N SER A 66 -10.23 7.74 -1.59
CA SER A 66 -9.59 6.70 -2.42
C SER A 66 -10.15 5.29 -2.15
N TRP A 67 -10.51 4.98 -0.90
CA TRP A 67 -11.01 3.67 -0.49
C TRP A 67 -12.54 3.59 -0.34
N GLY A 68 -13.26 4.70 -0.54
CA GLY A 68 -14.71 4.78 -0.33
C GLY A 68 -15.52 3.83 -1.21
N GLY A 69 -15.05 3.52 -2.42
CA GLY A 69 -15.69 2.50 -3.27
C GLY A 69 -15.49 1.08 -2.75
N GLY A 70 -14.37 0.79 -2.09
CA GLY A 70 -14.06 -0.52 -1.52
C GLY A 70 -14.88 -0.84 -0.26
N THR A 71 -15.24 0.19 0.52
CA THR A 71 -16.04 0.00 1.74
C THR A 71 -17.49 -0.39 1.46
N LEU A 72 -18.05 0.00 0.31
CA LEU A 72 -19.40 -0.39 -0.11
C LEU A 72 -19.55 -1.89 -0.31
N GLY A 73 -18.49 -2.55 -0.80
CA GLY A 73 -18.46 -4.01 -0.94
C GLY A 73 -18.10 -4.72 0.35
N GLN A 74 -17.49 -4.03 1.34
CA GLN A 74 -16.93 -4.63 2.55
C GLN A 74 -17.94 -5.51 3.31
N SER A 75 -19.22 -5.11 3.35
CA SER A 75 -20.31 -5.87 3.97
C SER A 75 -20.56 -7.22 3.30
N ASP A 76 -20.35 -7.31 1.98
CA ASP A 76 -20.43 -8.57 1.25
C ASP A 76 -19.20 -9.46 1.50
N TRP A 77 -18.01 -8.87 1.63
CA TRP A 77 -16.79 -9.61 1.97
C TRP A 77 -16.85 -10.19 3.38
N THR A 78 -17.28 -9.41 4.38
CA THR A 78 -17.34 -9.87 5.78
C THR A 78 -18.49 -10.83 6.04
N ARG A 79 -19.56 -10.80 5.23
CA ARG A 79 -20.66 -11.79 5.30
C ARG A 79 -20.18 -13.21 5.01
N TYR A 80 -19.16 -13.37 4.16
CA TYR A 80 -18.60 -14.68 3.79
C TYR A 80 -17.20 -14.94 4.36
N ALA A 81 -16.53 -13.93 4.92
CA ALA A 81 -15.21 -14.07 5.53
C ALA A 81 -15.35 -14.37 7.03
N GLY A 82 -14.89 -15.56 7.46
CA GLY A 82 -14.83 -15.92 8.88
C GLY A 82 -13.75 -15.17 9.70
N GLN A 83 -12.94 -14.32 9.05
CA GLN A 83 -11.84 -13.58 9.69
C GLN A 83 -11.71 -12.16 9.10
N PRO A 84 -11.26 -11.18 9.90
CA PRO A 84 -11.03 -9.82 9.43
C PRO A 84 -9.94 -9.77 8.34
N PRO A 85 -10.00 -8.81 7.40
CA PRO A 85 -9.07 -8.71 6.28
C PRO A 85 -7.69 -8.16 6.70
N PHE A 86 -6.94 -8.95 7.47
CA PHE A 86 -5.63 -8.59 8.01
C PHE A 86 -4.59 -8.32 6.90
N CYS A 87 -4.72 -9.00 5.76
CA CYS A 87 -3.83 -8.79 4.61
C CYS A 87 -3.84 -7.35 4.11
N ILE A 88 -4.96 -6.62 4.21
CA ILE A 88 -5.04 -5.22 3.76
C ILE A 88 -4.15 -4.33 4.64
N ILE A 89 -4.22 -4.54 5.95
CA ILE A 89 -3.40 -3.80 6.93
C ILE A 89 -1.92 -4.10 6.69
N LEU A 90 -1.56 -5.37 6.52
CA LEU A 90 -0.18 -5.77 6.22
C LEU A 90 0.31 -5.12 4.93
N CYS A 91 -0.41 -5.24 3.82
CA CYS A 91 -0.02 -4.64 2.54
C CYS A 91 0.15 -3.12 2.65
N ALA A 92 -0.75 -2.43 3.37
CA ALA A 92 -0.64 -0.99 3.58
C ALA A 92 0.61 -0.62 4.39
N THR A 93 0.90 -1.35 5.47
CA THR A 93 2.11 -1.10 6.28
C THR A 93 3.40 -1.32 5.48
N VAL A 94 3.45 -2.39 4.67
CA VAL A 94 4.57 -2.66 3.77
C VAL A 94 4.74 -1.53 2.75
N GLY A 95 3.66 -1.04 2.14
CA GLY A 95 3.69 0.06 1.18
C GLY A 95 4.23 1.36 1.79
N ILE A 96 3.84 1.69 3.02
CA ILE A 96 4.35 2.87 3.74
C ILE A 96 5.86 2.75 3.98
N VAL A 97 6.33 1.59 4.43
CA VAL A 97 7.77 1.37 4.67
C VAL A 97 8.57 1.46 3.38
N VAL A 98 8.11 0.82 2.30
CA VAL A 98 8.78 0.87 0.99
C VAL A 98 8.82 2.30 0.44
N THR A 99 7.73 3.06 0.58
CA THR A 99 7.68 4.47 0.15
C THR A 99 8.64 5.34 0.96
N SER A 100 8.71 5.13 2.28
CA SER A 100 9.63 5.81 3.20
C SER A 100 11.10 5.56 2.84
N CYS A 101 11.44 4.31 2.53
CA CYS A 101 12.77 3.95 2.06
C CYS A 101 13.04 4.49 0.65
N GLY A 102 12.05 4.48 -0.24
CA GLY A 102 12.15 5.02 -1.59
C GLY A 102 12.45 6.52 -1.62
N GLU A 103 11.79 7.30 -0.75
CA GLU A 103 12.12 8.72 -0.56
C GLU A 103 13.57 8.91 -0.11
N GLN A 104 14.09 8.03 0.75
CA GLN A 104 15.50 8.09 1.18
C GLN A 104 16.49 7.78 0.05
N ILE A 105 16.15 6.85 -0.84
CA ILE A 105 17.04 6.39 -1.91
C ILE A 105 17.04 7.39 -3.08
N PHE A 106 15.87 7.86 -3.49
CA PHE A 106 15.69 8.66 -4.71
C PHE A 106 15.46 10.16 -4.44
N GLY A 107 15.19 10.55 -3.19
CA GLY A 107 14.85 11.93 -2.82
C GLY A 107 13.44 12.35 -3.23
N THR A 108 12.63 11.45 -3.80
CA THR A 108 11.26 11.72 -4.26
C THR A 108 10.26 10.78 -3.61
N LEU A 109 9.14 11.33 -3.14
CA LEU A 109 8.05 10.55 -2.55
C LEU A 109 7.22 9.87 -3.65
N ILE A 110 7.41 8.56 -3.82
CA ILE A 110 6.69 7.74 -4.81
C ILE A 110 5.91 6.64 -4.11
N TRP A 111 4.58 6.75 -4.13
CA TRP A 111 3.68 5.73 -3.57
C TRP A 111 3.41 4.58 -4.56
N GLU A 112 3.37 4.89 -5.85
CA GLU A 112 2.98 3.93 -6.88
C GLU A 112 4.10 2.92 -7.17
N PRO A 113 3.88 1.60 -6.95
CA PRO A 113 4.93 0.59 -7.07
C PRO A 113 5.53 0.50 -8.48
N PHE A 114 4.72 0.71 -9.52
CA PHE A 114 5.20 0.67 -10.90
C PHE A 114 6.12 1.85 -11.22
N ALA A 115 5.83 3.03 -10.69
CA ALA A 115 6.66 4.22 -10.87
C ALA A 115 7.97 4.07 -10.09
N LEU A 116 7.92 3.44 -8.92
CA LEU A 116 9.09 3.11 -8.13
C LEU A 116 9.97 2.07 -8.85
N LEU A 117 9.38 1.02 -9.42
CA LEU A 117 10.10 0.05 -10.23
C LEU A 117 10.69 0.66 -11.51
N ALA A 118 10.04 1.68 -12.08
CA ALA A 118 10.55 2.42 -13.24
C ALA A 118 11.77 3.30 -12.91
N GLN A 119 11.96 3.68 -11.65
CA GLN A 119 13.15 4.42 -11.18
C GLN A 119 14.31 3.50 -10.78
N ILE A 120 14.03 2.24 -10.47
CA ILE A 120 15.04 1.24 -10.08
C ILE A 120 15.73 0.61 -11.31
N GLN A 121 14.99 0.48 -12.41
CA GLN A 121 15.46 -0.10 -13.68
C GLN A 121 16.29 0.89 -14.49
#